data_AF-Q5KRG5-F1
#
_entry.id   AF-Q5KRG5-F1
#
_cell.length_a   1.000
_cell.length_b   1.000
_cell.length_c   1.000
_cell.angle_alpha   90.00
_cell.angle_beta   90.00
_cell.angle_gamma   90.00
#
_symmetry.space_group_name_H-M   'P 1'
#
loop_
_entity.id
_entity.type
_entity.pdbx_description
1 polymer ?
#
loop_
_entity_poly.entity_id
_entity_poly.type
_entity_poly.pdbx_seq_one_letter_code
_entity_poly.pdbx_strand_id
1 'polypeptide(L)' 'MNTHPEANFPQLTIAQKLDELIAEVKRLGGLFDAIAMNDDGTWRARLTPEEDQQLIRINALISKVTRQIRIVTEGAAKQ' A
#
# COMPACT_ATOMS: atom_id res chain seq x y z
N MET A 1 21.82 31.20 19.25
CA MET A 1 21.97 30.76 17.85
C MET A 1 21.49 29.33 17.76
N ASN A 2 20.35 29.09 17.11
CA ASN A 2 19.76 27.77 16.90
C ASN A 2 20.40 27.14 15.67
N THR A 3 20.95 25.93 15.78
CA THR A 3 21.10 25.02 14.64
C THR A 3 20.66 23.64 15.11
N HIS A 4 19.37 23.36 14.93
CA HIS A 4 18.92 21.98 14.85
C HIS A 4 19.59 21.38 13.60
N PRO A 5 20.25 20.21 13.70
CA PRO A 5 20.67 19.50 12.50
C PRO A 5 19.38 19.09 11.77
N GLU A 6 19.09 19.75 10.65
CA GLU A 6 18.13 19.23 9.69
C GLU A 6 18.64 17.84 9.31
N ALA A 7 17.94 16.82 9.79
CA ALA A 7 18.15 15.47 9.33
C ALA A 7 17.96 15.49 7.81
N ASN A 8 19.07 15.32 7.08
CA ASN A 8 19.07 15.11 5.63
C ASN A 8 18.40 13.76 5.36
N PHE A 9 17.08 13.74 5.41
CA PHE A 9 16.31 12.62 4.90
C PHE A 9 16.48 12.62 3.38
N PRO A 10 16.95 11.52 2.78
CA PRO A 10 17.11 11.47 1.33
C PRO A 10 15.75 11.72 0.67
N GLN A 11 15.67 12.75 -0.17
CA GLN A 11 14.51 12.94 -1.04
C GLN A 11 14.46 11.76 -2.01
N LEU A 12 13.49 10.88 -1.80
CA LEU A 12 13.25 9.76 -2.70
C LEU A 12 12.90 10.29 -4.10
N THR A 13 13.56 9.72 -5.12
CA THR A 13 13.19 9.93 -6.52
C THR A 13 11.76 9.43 -6.78
N ILE A 14 11.14 9.89 -7.88
CA ILE A 14 9.83 9.40 -8.32
C ILE A 14 9.81 7.88 -8.44
N ALA A 15 10.88 7.29 -9.00
CA ALA A 15 11.03 5.84 -9.16
C ALA A 15 11.05 5.12 -7.79
N GLN A 16 11.86 5.59 -6.84
CA GLN A 16 11.92 4.98 -5.50
C GLN A 16 10.59 5.08 -4.75
N LYS A 17 9.90 6.23 -4.83
CA LYS A 17 8.55 6.38 -4.25
C LYS A 17 7.57 5.42 -4.87
N LEU A 18 7.64 5.23 -6.19
CA LEU A 18 6.77 4.29 -6.89
C LEU A 18 7.05 2.85 -6.47
N ASP A 19 8.33 2.45 -6.34
CA ASP A 19 8.73 1.13 -5.89
C ASP A 19 8.22 0.83 -4.47
N GLU A 20 8.33 1.79 -3.55
CA GLU A 20 7.80 1.68 -2.18
C GLU A 20 6.27 1.48 -2.17
N LEU A 21 5.55 2.28 -2.96
CA LEU A 21 4.08 2.17 -3.04
C LEU A 21 3.65 0.84 -3.66
N ILE A 22 4.37 0.36 -4.69
CA ILE A 22 4.10 -0.95 -5.30
C ILE A 22 4.38 -2.08 -4.31
N ALA A 23 5.49 -2.00 -3.55
CA ALA A 23 5.81 -2.97 -2.52
C ALA A 23 4.71 -3.02 -1.44
N GLU A 24 4.19 -1.87 -1.02
CA GLU A 24 3.10 -1.78 -0.06
C GLU A 24 1.78 -2.38 -0.60
N VAL A 25 1.42 -2.12 -1.86
CA VAL A 25 0.24 -2.76 -2.49
C VAL A 25 0.39 -4.27 -2.51
N LYS A 26 1.57 -4.79 -2.88
CA LYS A 26 1.83 -6.26 -2.90
C LYS A 26 1.70 -6.86 -1.50
N ARG A 27 2.24 -6.19 -0.48
CA ARG A 27 2.15 -6.63 0.92
C ARG A 27 0.68 -6.67 1.39
N LEU A 28 -0.09 -5.64 1.08
CA LEU A 28 -1.52 -5.57 1.41
C LEU A 28 -2.34 -6.63 0.66
N GLY A 29 -2.03 -6.88 -0.62
CA GLY A 29 -2.63 -7.95 -1.42
C GLY A 29 -2.38 -9.34 -0.80
N GLY A 30 -1.13 -9.62 -0.38
CA GLY A 30 -0.81 -10.88 0.30
C GLY A 30 -1.56 -11.05 1.63
N LEU A 31 -1.76 -9.97 2.39
CA LEU A 31 -2.60 -10.02 3.61
C LEU A 31 -4.08 -10.25 3.30
N PHE A 32 -4.58 -9.64 2.22
CA PHE A 32 -5.94 -9.86 1.75
C PHE A 32 -6.14 -11.33 1.38
N ASP A 33 -5.25 -11.90 0.57
CA ASP A 33 -5.32 -13.28 0.10
C ASP A 33 -5.22 -14.26 1.29
N ALA A 34 -4.33 -14.01 2.25
CA ALA A 34 -4.18 -14.85 3.45
C ALA A 34 -5.45 -14.91 4.32
N ILE A 35 -6.30 -13.88 4.26
CA ILE A 35 -7.57 -13.85 4.99
C ILE A 35 -8.71 -14.38 4.12
N ALA A 36 -8.73 -14.04 2.83
CA ALA A 36 -9.87 -14.28 1.94
C ALA A 36 -9.83 -15.63 1.22
N MET A 37 -8.66 -16.27 1.11
CA MET A 37 -8.46 -17.49 0.35
C MET A 37 -8.09 -18.67 1.26
N ASN A 38 -8.47 -19.87 0.82
CA ASN A 38 -7.95 -21.13 1.36
C ASN A 38 -6.56 -21.41 0.76
N ASP A 39 -5.83 -22.37 1.33
CA ASP A 39 -4.50 -22.78 0.85
C ASP A 39 -4.51 -23.30 -0.61
N ASP A 40 -5.67 -23.72 -1.12
CA ASP A 40 -5.86 -24.17 -2.51
C ASP A 40 -6.16 -23.02 -3.50
N GLY A 41 -6.15 -21.77 -3.04
CA GLY A 41 -6.41 -20.58 -3.85
C GLY A 41 -7.89 -20.30 -4.10
N THR A 42 -8.81 -21.05 -3.51
CA THR A 42 -10.25 -20.76 -3.59
C THR A 42 -10.67 -19.73 -2.53
N TRP A 43 -11.74 -18.99 -2.82
CA TRP A 43 -12.33 -18.07 -1.85
C TRP A 43 -12.89 -18.83 -0.64
N ARG A 44 -12.63 -18.32 0.55
CA ARG A 44 -13.23 -18.84 1.78
C ARG A 44 -14.74 -18.62 1.75
N ALA A 45 -15.49 -19.70 1.96
CA ALA A 45 -16.95 -19.67 1.93
C ALA A 45 -17.58 -18.90 3.11
N ARG A 46 -16.86 -18.77 4.23
CA ARG A 46 -17.29 -18.01 5.42
C ARG A 46 -16.10 -17.32 6.06
N LEU A 47 -16.30 -16.04 6.38
CA LEU A 47 -15.40 -15.22 7.18
C LEU A 47 -16.07 -14.94 8.52
N THR A 48 -15.27 -14.83 9.57
CA THR A 48 -15.72 -14.22 10.82
C THR A 48 -15.99 -12.73 10.61
N PRO A 49 -16.84 -12.09 11.44
CA PRO A 49 -17.06 -10.65 11.37
C PRO A 49 -15.77 -9.82 11.50
N GLU A 50 -14.78 -10.33 12.25
CA GLU A 50 -13.48 -9.67 12.40
C GLU A 50 -12.66 -9.73 11.10
N GLU A 51 -12.57 -10.91 10.47
CA GLU A 51 -11.87 -11.08 9.19
C GLU A 51 -12.51 -10.21 8.09
N ASP A 52 -13.85 -10.14 8.03
CA ASP A 52 -14.56 -9.27 7.10
C ASP A 52 -14.18 -7.79 7.31
N GLN A 53 -14.16 -7.34 8.57
CA GLN A 53 -13.71 -5.99 8.92
C GLN A 53 -12.23 -5.74 8.59
N GLN A 54 -11.36 -6.76 8.70
CA GLN A 54 -9.97 -6.65 8.30
C GLN A 54 -9.85 -6.51 6.78
N LEU A 55 -10.58 -7.29 5.98
CA LEU A 55 -10.61 -7.17 4.52
C LEU A 55 -11.09 -5.79 4.06
N ILE A 56 -12.13 -5.25 4.70
CA ILE A 56 -12.63 -3.89 4.42
C ILE A 56 -11.53 -2.85 4.66
N ARG A 57 -10.79 -2.95 5.77
CA ARG A 57 -9.69 -2.04 6.08
C ARG A 57 -8.53 -2.18 5.10
N ILE A 58 -8.13 -3.41 4.78
CA ILE A 58 -7.07 -3.69 3.81
C ILE A 58 -7.44 -3.10 2.44
N ASN A 59 -8.67 -3.30 1.99
CA ASN A 59 -9.15 -2.75 0.72
C ASN A 59 -9.13 -1.20 0.71
N ALA A 60 -9.50 -0.56 1.83
CA ALA A 60 -9.40 0.89 1.97
C ALA A 60 -7.94 1.39 1.89
N LEU A 61 -6.99 0.64 2.46
CA LEU A 61 -5.56 0.93 2.36
C LEU A 61 -5.05 0.75 0.93
N ILE A 62 -5.38 -0.36 0.26
CA ILE A 62 -5.03 -0.58 -1.16
C ILE A 62 -5.54 0.58 -2.03
N SER A 63 -6.78 1.00 -1.83
CA SER A 63 -7.38 2.15 -2.52
C SER A 63 -6.66 3.47 -2.24
N LYS A 64 -6.11 3.66 -1.03
CA LYS A 64 -5.30 4.83 -0.68
C LYS A 64 -3.94 4.80 -1.39
N VAL A 65 -3.24 3.67 -1.35
CA VAL A 65 -1.92 3.52 -1.97
C VAL A 65 -2.02 3.63 -3.50
N THR A 66 -3.06 3.05 -4.10
CA THR A 66 -3.33 3.17 -5.54
C THR A 66 -3.52 4.63 -5.97
N ARG A 67 -4.19 5.44 -5.15
CA ARG A 67 -4.31 6.89 -5.39
C ARG A 67 -2.97 7.61 -5.30
N GLN A 68 -2.12 7.23 -4.36
CA GLN A 68 -0.76 7.79 -4.26
C GLN A 68 0.08 7.45 -5.47
N ILE A 69 0.02 6.20 -5.95
CA ILE A 69 0.68 5.77 -7.19
C ILE A 69 0.25 6.66 -8.34
N ARG A 70 -1.07 6.85 -8.52
CA ARG A 70 -1.62 7.72 -9.57
C ARG A 70 -1.08 9.14 -9.51
N ILE A 71 -1.03 9.75 -8.32
CA ILE A 71 -0.50 11.11 -8.13
C ILE A 71 0.97 11.18 -8.53
N VAL A 72 1.78 10.19 -8.12
CA VAL A 72 3.21 10.12 -8.47
C VAL A 72 3.39 9.98 -9.97
N THR A 73 2.63 9.11 -10.64
CA THR A 73 2.74 8.88 -12.10
C THR A 73 2.23 10.07 -12.92
N GLU A 74 1.11 10.68 -12.53
CA GLU A 74 0.60 11.87 -13.22
C GLU A 74 1.51 13.09 -13.00
N GLY A 75 2.14 13.19 -11.82
CA GLY A 75 3.14 14.22 -11.53
C GLY A 75 4.43 14.04 -12.34
N ALA A 76 4.81 12.80 -12.68
CA ALA A 76 5.95 12.51 -13.54
C ALA A 76 5.65 12.81 -15.02
N ALA A 77 4.44 12.53 -15.50
CA ALA A 77 4.04 12.74 -16.89
C ALA A 77 3.85 14.22 -17.29
N LYS A 78 3.83 15.14 -16.32
CA LYS A 78 3.70 16.58 -16.53
C LYS A 78 5.05 17.33 -16.49
N GLN A 79 6.16 16.62 -16.26
CA GLN A 79 7.54 17.13 -16.33
C GLN A 79 8.11 16.85 -17.72
#